data_AF-A0A6N8HL83-F1
#
_entry.id   AF-A0A6N8HL83-F1
#
_cell.length_a   1.000
_cell.length_b   1.000
_cell.length_c   1.000
_cell.angle_alpha   90.00
_cell.angle_beta   90.00
_cell.angle_gamma   90.00
#
_symmetry.space_group_name_H-M   'P 1'
#
loop_
_entity.id
_entity.type
_entity.pdbx_description
1 polymer ?
#
loop_
_entity_poly.entity_id
_entity_poly.type
_entity_poly.pdbx_seq_one_letter_code
_entity_poly.pdbx_strand_id
1 'polypeptide(L)'
;MMSLPYHHARFSTDHGGGRLAYNMNHPEAQFSVDVRHASEMFTPDAGTLEHWLTERYHFYSIKGERIFKATIAHTSWSLHEARVESINTNIGSFIPQRSSALAHAGASQTTYLYPFEVKGKYVK
;
A
#
# COMPACT_ATOMS: atom_id res chain seq x y z
N MET A 1 15.99 -9.61 12.14
CA MET A 1 14.91 -8.97 11.37
C MET A 1 13.67 -9.85 11.30
N MET A 2 12.48 -9.28 11.14
CA MET A 2 11.24 -10.01 10.84
C MET A 2 11.26 -10.49 9.39
N SER A 3 10.78 -11.70 9.12
CA SER A 3 10.69 -12.30 7.78
C SER A 3 9.45 -11.78 7.04
N LEU A 4 9.35 -10.45 6.89
CA LEU A 4 8.35 -9.88 6.02
C LEU A 4 8.70 -10.30 4.58
N PRO A 5 7.75 -10.83 3.81
CA PRO A 5 7.98 -11.34 2.45
C PRO A 5 8.12 -10.18 1.45
N TYR A 6 8.92 -9.17 1.79
CA TYR A 6 9.20 -8.04 0.91
C TYR A 6 10.34 -8.41 -0.02
N HIS A 7 10.11 -8.14 -1.31
CA HIS A 7 11.12 -8.23 -2.35
C HIS A 7 11.71 -6.84 -2.56
N HIS A 8 13.03 -6.77 -2.72
CA HIS A 8 13.69 -5.50 -2.97
C HIS A 8 13.43 -5.06 -4.42
N ALA A 9 12.72 -3.95 -4.60
CA ALA A 9 12.46 -3.35 -5.90
C ALA A 9 12.80 -1.86 -5.88
N ARG A 10 13.17 -1.30 -7.03
CA ARG A 10 13.44 0.12 -7.17
C ARG A 10 12.23 0.81 -7.77
N PHE A 11 11.79 1.90 -7.14
CA PHE A 11 10.68 2.71 -7.65
C PHE A 11 11.21 4.03 -8.21
N SER A 12 10.58 4.51 -9.27
CA SER A 12 10.68 5.89 -9.74
C SER A 12 9.30 6.52 -9.78
N THR A 13 9.29 7.84 -9.59
CA THR A 13 8.07 8.62 -9.52
C THR A 13 8.24 9.87 -10.36
N ASP A 14 7.23 10.16 -11.17
CA ASP A 14 7.10 11.41 -11.91
C ASP A 14 5.77 12.04 -11.50
N HIS A 15 5.80 13.30 -11.05
CA HIS A 15 4.63 13.97 -10.54
C HIS A 15 4.59 15.45 -10.95
N GLY A 16 3.40 15.95 -11.27
CA GLY A 16 3.20 17.34 -11.65
C GLY A 16 1.84 17.60 -12.28
N GLY A 17 1.28 18.79 -12.07
CA GLY A 17 -0.02 19.16 -12.65
C GLY A 17 -1.17 18.21 -12.28
N GLY A 18 -1.15 17.68 -11.06
CA GLY A 18 -2.13 16.69 -10.57
C GLY A 18 -1.98 15.29 -11.15
N ARG A 19 -0.95 15.02 -11.95
CA ARG A 19 -0.58 13.67 -12.42
C ARG A 19 0.47 13.05 -11.50
N LEU A 20 0.37 11.75 -11.29
CA LEU A 20 1.30 10.93 -10.53
C LEU A 20 1.54 9.61 -11.27
N ALA A 21 2.77 9.39 -11.72
CA ALA A 21 3.18 8.17 -12.38
C ALA A 21 4.23 7.44 -11.52
N TYR A 22 3.98 6.15 -11.25
CA TYR A 22 4.91 5.26 -10.57
C TYR A 22 5.36 4.16 -11.51
N ASN A 23 6.65 3.84 -11.44
CA ASN A 23 7.22 2.69 -12.12
C ASN A 23 8.10 1.91 -11.14
N MET A 24 7.97 0.59 -11.19
CA MET A 24 8.79 -0.33 -10.44
C MET A 24 9.75 -1.05 -11.39
N ASN A 25 11.01 -1.14 -10.99
CA ASN A 25 12.03 -1.95 -11.62
C ASN A 25 12.38 -3.13 -10.71
N HIS A 26 12.05 -4.33 -11.19
CA HIS A 26 12.41 -5.61 -10.59
C HIS A 26 12.65 -6.65 -11.70
N PRO A 27 13.63 -7.57 -11.57
CA PRO A 27 13.97 -8.51 -12.64
C PRO A 27 12.82 -9.44 -13.05
N GLU A 28 11.98 -9.84 -12.10
CA GLU A 28 10.91 -10.83 -12.31
C GLU A 28 9.50 -10.22 -12.24
N ALA A 29 9.40 -8.91 -11.97
CA ALA A 29 8.12 -8.26 -11.70
C ALA A 29 8.04 -6.88 -12.34
N GLN A 30 6.87 -6.55 -12.84
CA GLN A 30 6.55 -5.30 -13.49
C GLN A 30 5.35 -4.68 -12.78
N PHE A 31 5.48 -3.38 -12.50
CA PHE A 31 4.38 -2.55 -12.06
C PHE A 31 4.61 -1.13 -12.55
N SER A 32 3.65 -0.59 -13.29
CA SER A 32 3.57 0.83 -13.59
C SER A 32 2.13 1.29 -13.51
N VAL A 33 1.93 2.51 -13.03
CA VAL A 33 0.62 3.14 -12.96
C VAL A 33 0.76 4.64 -13.21
N ASP A 34 -0.19 5.18 -13.95
CA ASP A 34 -0.37 6.61 -14.18
C ASP A 34 -1.76 6.99 -13.66
N VAL A 35 -1.80 7.91 -12.71
CA VAL A 35 -3.04 8.41 -12.14
C VAL A 35 -3.09 9.94 -12.17
N ARG A 36 -4.32 10.46 -12.21
CA ARG A 36 -4.59 11.90 -12.10
C ARG A 36 -5.50 12.16 -10.91
N HIS A 37 -5.15 13.14 -10.09
CA HIS A 37 -5.97 13.61 -8.98
C HIS A 37 -7.33 14.05 -9.51
N ALA A 38 -8.40 13.58 -8.87
CA ALA A 38 -9.79 13.82 -9.25
C ALA A 38 -10.57 14.61 -8.19
N SER A 39 -9.97 14.85 -7.01
CA SER A 39 -10.57 15.60 -5.92
C SER A 39 -9.56 16.53 -5.24
N GLU A 40 -10.06 17.43 -4.40
CA GLU A 40 -9.26 18.05 -3.35
C GLU A 40 -8.75 16.99 -2.36
N MET A 41 -7.76 17.37 -1.56
CA MET A 41 -7.19 16.49 -0.55
C MET A 41 -8.19 16.30 0.60
N PHE A 42 -8.33 15.08 1.09
CA PHE A 42 -9.21 14.76 2.22
C PHE A 42 -8.62 13.67 3.11
N THR A 43 -9.19 13.51 4.30
CA THR A 43 -8.93 12.39 5.19
C THR A 43 -10.19 11.51 5.24
N PRO A 44 -10.08 10.19 4.99
CA PRO A 44 -11.24 9.30 5.03
C PRO A 44 -11.97 9.29 6.37
N ASP A 45 -13.29 9.37 6.34
CA ASP A 45 -14.14 9.27 7.53
C ASP A 45 -14.26 7.83 8.04
N ALA A 46 -14.37 7.66 9.35
CA ALA A 46 -14.58 6.35 9.95
C ALA A 46 -15.86 5.68 9.41
N GLY A 47 -15.74 4.42 8.99
CA GLY A 47 -16.84 3.64 8.42
C GLY A 47 -16.93 3.67 6.90
N THR A 48 -16.12 4.48 6.20
CA THR A 48 -16.02 4.42 4.74
C THR A 48 -15.07 3.31 4.28
N LEU A 49 -15.16 2.95 2.99
CA LEU A 49 -14.26 1.95 2.39
C LEU A 49 -12.82 2.44 2.35
N GLU A 50 -12.61 3.73 2.06
CA GLU A 50 -11.30 4.38 2.01
C GLU A 50 -10.62 4.29 3.37
N HIS A 51 -11.35 4.62 4.45
CA HIS A 51 -10.84 4.48 5.81
C HIS A 51 -10.49 3.03 6.14
N TRP A 52 -11.34 2.06 5.76
CA TRP A 52 -11.04 0.64 5.96
C TRP A 52 -9.77 0.18 5.22
N LEU A 53 -9.54 0.69 4.00
CA LEU A 53 -8.36 0.38 3.20
C LEU A 53 -7.07 1.00 3.75
N THR A 54 -7.14 2.20 4.33
CA THR A 54 -5.95 2.95 4.77
C THR A 54 -5.59 2.79 6.24
N GLU A 55 -6.58 2.64 7.12
CA GLU A 55 -6.36 2.62 8.58
C GLU A 55 -6.08 1.20 9.10
N ARG A 56 -4.96 0.61 8.64
CA ARG A 56 -4.52 -0.75 9.03
C ARG A 56 -3.47 -0.72 10.13
N TYR A 57 -3.93 -0.74 11.39
CA TYR A 57 -3.05 -0.57 12.55
C TYR A 57 -2.32 -1.82 13.04
N HIS A 58 -2.42 -2.95 12.35
CA HIS A 58 -1.72 -4.17 12.76
C HIS A 58 -1.24 -4.97 11.56
N PHE A 59 -0.08 -5.60 11.69
CA PHE A 59 0.33 -6.68 10.79
C PHE A 59 0.73 -7.92 11.58
N TYR A 60 0.70 -9.03 10.87
CA TYR A 60 1.12 -10.33 11.37
C TYR A 60 2.22 -10.89 10.47
N SER A 61 3.20 -11.57 11.07
CA SER A 61 4.28 -12.23 10.35
C SER A 61 4.63 -13.53 11.04
N ILE A 62 4.97 -14.56 10.27
CA ILE A 62 5.44 -15.83 10.78
C ILE A 62 6.96 -15.84 10.73
N LYS A 63 7.60 -16.20 11.84
CA LYS A 63 9.04 -16.43 11.90
C LYS A 63 9.32 -17.71 12.71
N GLY A 64 9.84 -18.72 12.02
CA GLY A 64 9.92 -20.08 12.57
C GLY A 64 8.53 -20.61 12.90
N GLU A 65 8.35 -21.16 14.10
CA GLU A 65 7.05 -21.64 14.57
C GLU A 65 6.22 -20.56 15.28
N ARG A 66 6.59 -19.28 15.22
CA ARG A 66 5.92 -18.21 15.99
C ARG A 66 5.18 -17.26 15.07
N ILE A 67 3.96 -16.91 15.47
CA ILE A 67 3.17 -15.83 14.88
C ILE A 67 3.47 -14.56 15.68
N PHE A 68 4.03 -13.56 15.00
CA PHE A 68 4.26 -12.24 15.54
C PHE A 68 3.14 -11.30 15.10
N LYS A 69 2.69 -10.44 16.00
CA LYS A 69 1.88 -9.26 15.72
C LYS A 69 2.73 -8.03 16.00
N ALA A 70 2.61 -7.00 15.18
CA ALA A 70 3.02 -5.67 15.58
C ALA A 70 1.92 -4.65 15.29
N THR A 71 1.88 -3.61 16.12
CA THR A 71 1.09 -2.43 15.84
C THR A 71 1.81 -1.57 14.80
N ILE A 72 1.03 -1.09 13.84
CA ILE A 72 1.40 -0.12 12.83
C ILE A 72 0.84 1.21 13.33
N ALA A 73 1.70 2.12 13.77
CA ALA A 73 1.29 3.46 14.17
C ALA A 73 1.60 4.44 13.03
N HIS A 74 0.56 5.11 12.54
CA HIS A 74 0.66 6.21 11.59
C HIS A 74 -0.46 7.21 11.87
N THR A 75 -0.29 8.45 11.40
CA THR A 75 -1.40 9.42 11.36
C THR A 75 -2.42 9.01 10.28
N SER A 76 -3.66 9.49 10.37
CA SER A 76 -4.65 9.22 9.33
C SER A 76 -4.14 9.68 7.96
N TRP A 77 -4.47 8.93 6.91
CA TRP A 77 -4.01 9.27 5.57
C TRP A 77 -4.67 10.54 5.03
N SER A 78 -3.85 11.37 4.37
CA SER A 78 -4.33 12.45 3.51
C SER A 78 -4.24 12.00 2.05
N LEU A 79 -5.38 11.98 1.37
CA LEU A 79 -5.56 11.38 0.06
C LEU A 79 -6.21 12.36 -0.92
N HIS A 80 -5.97 12.12 -2.21
CA HIS A 80 -6.83 12.55 -3.30
C HIS A 80 -7.54 11.32 -3.86
N GLU A 81 -8.79 11.45 -4.30
CA GLU A 81 -9.34 10.53 -5.28
C GLU A 81 -8.47 10.59 -6.54
N ALA A 82 -8.27 9.45 -7.19
CA ALA A 82 -7.43 9.38 -8.37
C ALA A 82 -8.10 8.60 -9.49
N ARG A 83 -8.09 9.16 -10.70
CA ARG A 83 -8.46 8.46 -11.92
C ARG A 83 -7.24 7.70 -12.43
N VAL A 84 -7.41 6.41 -12.71
CA VAL A 84 -6.36 5.60 -13.34
C VAL A 84 -6.37 5.85 -14.85
N GLU A 85 -5.31 6.47 -15.36
CA GLU A 85 -5.12 6.71 -16.80
C GLU A 85 -4.54 5.46 -17.47
N SER A 86 -3.57 4.81 -16.80
CA SER A 86 -3.05 3.53 -17.24
C SER A 86 -2.49 2.73 -16.06
N ILE A 87 -2.53 1.40 -16.18
CA ILE A 87 -1.91 0.48 -15.24
C ILE A 87 -1.38 -0.73 -16.02
N ASN A 88 -0.16 -1.15 -15.72
CA ASN A 88 0.43 -2.37 -16.25
C ASN A 88 1.15 -3.10 -15.11
N THR A 89 0.75 -4.33 -14.84
CA THR A 89 1.35 -5.11 -13.76
C THR A 89 1.28 -6.61 -14.06
N ASN A 90 2.34 -7.34 -13.69
CA ASN A 90 2.30 -8.80 -13.57
C ASN A 90 2.33 -9.25 -12.10
N ILE A 91 2.32 -8.30 -11.16
CA ILE A 91 2.23 -8.57 -9.72
C ILE A 91 0.76 -8.82 -9.38
N GLY A 92 0.46 -10.04 -8.92
CA GLY A 92 -0.82 -10.39 -8.32
C GLY A 92 -2.01 -10.28 -9.27
N SER A 93 -2.63 -11.41 -9.61
CA SER A 93 -3.84 -11.44 -10.46
C SER A 93 -5.06 -10.70 -9.87
N PHE A 94 -5.00 -10.32 -8.59
CA PHE A 94 -6.05 -9.60 -7.89
C PHE A 94 -6.00 -8.07 -8.08
N ILE A 95 -4.91 -7.51 -8.64
CA ILE A 95 -4.82 -6.07 -8.87
C ILE A 95 -5.73 -5.70 -10.05
N PRO A 96 -6.72 -4.79 -9.88
CA PRO A 96 -7.60 -4.39 -10.97
C PRO A 96 -6.82 -3.66 -12.07
N GLN A 97 -6.75 -4.25 -13.27
CA GLN A 97 -6.06 -3.66 -14.43
C GLN A 97 -7.03 -2.90 -15.33
N ARG A 98 -7.75 -1.93 -14.76
CA ARG A 98 -8.76 -1.14 -15.49
C ARG A 98 -8.80 0.30 -15.00
N SER A 99 -9.12 1.23 -15.90
CA SER A 99 -9.20 2.67 -15.59
C SER A 99 -10.32 3.03 -14.60
N SER A 100 -11.36 2.19 -14.50
CA SER A 100 -12.47 2.34 -13.55
C SER A 100 -12.20 1.76 -12.16
N ALA A 101 -10.97 1.31 -11.89
CA ALA A 101 -10.60 0.85 -10.56
C ALA A 101 -10.65 2.02 -9.56
N LEU A 102 -11.14 1.74 -8.34
CA LEU A 102 -11.03 2.68 -7.24
C LEU A 102 -9.55 2.92 -6.94
N ALA A 103 -9.12 4.18 -7.02
CA ALA A 103 -7.74 4.56 -6.75
C ALA A 103 -7.70 5.87 -5.95
N HIS A 104 -6.71 5.95 -5.07
CA HIS A 104 -6.40 7.14 -4.29
C HIS A 104 -4.90 7.39 -4.37
N ALA A 105 -4.51 8.66 -4.33
CA ALA A 105 -3.13 9.10 -4.31
C ALA A 105 -2.83 9.85 -3.02
N GLY A 106 -1.74 9.52 -2.35
CA GLY A 106 -1.21 10.23 -1.19
C GLY A 106 0.30 10.41 -1.35
N ALA A 107 0.86 11.44 -0.72
CA ALA A 107 2.28 11.76 -0.87
C ALA A 107 3.20 10.73 -0.20
N SER A 108 3.17 10.67 1.13
CA SER A 108 3.91 9.71 1.93
C SER A 108 3.34 9.63 3.33
N GLN A 109 3.61 8.54 4.04
CA GLN A 109 3.21 8.37 5.43
C GLN A 109 4.37 7.78 6.22
N THR A 110 4.64 8.35 7.39
CA THR A 110 5.63 7.78 8.32
C THR A 110 4.91 6.78 9.22
N THR A 111 5.48 5.58 9.27
CA THR A 111 4.89 4.46 9.98
C THR A 111 5.90 3.89 10.96
N TYR A 112 5.44 3.62 12.17
CA TYR A 112 6.22 2.95 13.20
C TYR A 112 5.66 1.56 13.47
N LEU A 113 6.56 0.59 13.63
CA LEU A 113 6.21 -0.82 13.88
C LEU A 113 6.65 -1.21 15.29
N TYR A 114 5.75 -1.12 16.28
CA TYR A 114 6.03 -1.47 17.67
C TYR A 114 4.75 -1.53 18.52
N PRO A 115 4.73 -2.26 19.65
CA PRO A 115 5.69 -3.31 20.03
C PRO A 115 5.44 -4.60 19.23
N PHE A 116 6.44 -5.50 19.22
CA PHE A 116 6.28 -6.84 18.67
C PHE A 116 5.82 -7.81 19.74
N GLU A 117 4.74 -8.54 19.47
CA GLU A 117 4.13 -9.48 20.38
C GLU A 117 4.04 -10.86 19.75
N VAL A 118 4.37 -11.92 20.50
CA VAL A 118 4.08 -13.29 20.08
C VAL A 118 2.60 -13.56 20.34
N LYS A 119 1.83 -13.90 19.29
CA LYS A 119 0.40 -14.18 19.39
C LYS A 119 0.03 -15.65 19.25
N GLY A 120 0.99 -16.51 18.91
CA GLY A 120 0.73 -17.93 18.86
C GLY A 120 1.85 -18.72 18.21
N LYS A 121 1.54 -20.01 18.00
CA LYS A 121 2.38 -20.96 17.29
C LYS A 121 1.83 -21.17 15.88
N TYR A 122 2.69 -21.07 14.87
CA TYR A 122 2.36 -21.46 13.51
C TYR A 122 2.69 -22.95 13.33
N VAL A 123 1.68 -23.74 13.02
CA VAL A 123 1.81 -25.17 12.68
C VAL A 123 1.46 -25.29 11.20
N LYS A 124 2.40 -25.80 10.40
CA LYS A 124 2.21 -26.00 8.95
C LYS A 124 1.25 -27.14 8.67
#